data_AF-A0A956MZJ5-F1
#
_entry.id   AF-A0A956MZJ5-F1
#
_cell.length_a   1.000
_cell.length_b   1.000
_cell.length_c   1.000
_cell.angle_alpha   90.00
_cell.angle_beta   90.00
_cell.angle_gamma   90.00
#
_symmetry.space_group_name_H-M   'P 1'
#
loop_
_entity.id
_entity.type
_entity.pdbx_description
1 polymer ?
#
loop_
_entity_poly.entity_id
_entity_poly.type
_entity_poly.pdbx_seq_one_letter_code
_entity_poly.pdbx_strand_id
1 'polypeptide(L)' 'MNVLSLFDGMSCGQIALDQLGIKVDNYFASEIDKYAIQITKKNYPNTHHIGDVTK' A
#
# COMPACT_ATOMS: atom_id res chain seq x y z
N MET A 1 6.40 10.48 -7.08
CA MET A 1 5.01 10.16 -7.49
C MET A 1 4.16 9.87 -6.26
N ASN A 2 2.89 10.27 -6.27
CA ASN A 2 1.92 9.92 -5.23
C ASN A 2 1.00 8.81 -5.74
N VAL A 3 0.80 7.76 -4.95
CA VAL A 3 -0.02 6.60 -5.30
C VAL A 3 -1.12 6.40 -4.27
N LEU A 4 -2.34 6.13 -4.75
CA LEU A 4 -3.48 5.74 -3.94
C LEU A 4 -3.96 4.36 -4.39
N SER A 5 -3.95 3.40 -3.47
CA SER A 5 -4.42 2.04 -3.67
C SER A 5 -5.64 1.81 -2.77
N LEU A 6 -6.82 1.62 -3.37
CA LEU A 6 -8.09 1.57 -2.62
C LEU A 6 -8.41 0.19 -2.00
N PHE A 7 -7.81 -0.85 -2.56
CA PHE A 7 -7.95 -2.25 -2.15
C PHE A 7 -6.56 -2.90 -2.21
N ASP A 8 -5.69 -2.48 -1.30
CA ASP A 8 -4.25 -2.69 -1.44
C ASP A 8 -3.81 -4.15 -1.28
N GLY A 9 -4.58 -4.95 -0.51
CA GLY A 9 -4.20 -6.30 -0.16
C GLY A 9 -2.80 -6.33 0.47
N MET A 10 -1.94 -7.21 -0.04
CA MET A 10 -0.53 -7.33 0.39
C MET A 10 0.43 -6.34 -0.29
N SER A 11 -0.08 -5.25 -0.86
CA SER A 11 0.68 -4.19 -1.55
C SER A 11 1.30 -4.61 -2.89
N CYS A 12 0.55 -5.36 -3.70
CA CYS A 12 1.02 -5.78 -5.04
C CYS A 12 1.37 -4.60 -5.96
N GLY A 13 0.65 -3.49 -5.85
CA GLY A 13 0.93 -2.28 -6.62
C GLY A 13 2.30 -1.69 -6.28
N GLN A 14 2.62 -1.59 -4.99
CA GLN A 14 3.92 -1.10 -4.52
C GLN A 14 5.06 -2.06 -4.90
N ILE A 15 4.83 -3.38 -4.81
CA ILE A 15 5.80 -4.41 -5.25
C ILE A 15 6.12 -4.23 -6.75
N ALA A 16 5.10 -4.05 -7.59
CA ALA A 16 5.30 -3.85 -9.02
C ALA A 16 6.08 -2.56 -9.32
N LEU A 17 5.77 -1.47 -8.62
CA LEU A 17 6.49 -0.20 -8.79
C LEU A 17 7.96 -0.31 -8.38
N ASP A 18 8.24 -1.01 -7.29
CA ASP A 18 9.61 -1.28 -6.80
C ASP A 18 10.40 -2.14 -7.80
N GLN A 19 9.79 -3.22 -8.32
CA GLN A 19 10.39 -4.07 -9.36
C GLN A 19 10.68 -3.32 -10.67
N LEU A 20 9.86 -2.32 -11.01
CA LEU A 20 10.07 -1.46 -12.17
C LEU A 20 11.05 -0.31 -11.91
N GLY A 21 11.56 -0.15 -10.69
CA GLY A 21 12.46 0.94 -10.30
C GLY A 21 11.78 2.32 -10.30
N ILE A 22 10.45 2.36 -10.19
CA ILE A 22 9.69 3.60 -10.21
C ILE A 22 9.66 4.20 -8.82
N LYS A 23 10.25 5.38 -8.65
CA LYS A 23 10.28 6.08 -7.37
C LYS A 23 8.90 6.59 -6.97
N VAL A 24 8.39 6.08 -5.86
CA VAL A 24 7.17 6.56 -5.18
C VAL A 24 7.58 7.43 -4.00
N ASP A 25 7.03 8.64 -3.91
CA ASP A 25 7.30 9.55 -2.79
C ASP A 25 6.33 9.28 -1.64
N ASN A 26 5.04 9.09 -1.95
CA ASN A 26 3.99 8.77 -0.99
C ASN A 26 3.10 7.65 -1.53
N TYR A 27 2.85 6.64 -0.71
CA TYR A 27 1.95 5.52 -1.02
C TYR A 27 0.84 5.44 0.04
N PHE A 28 -0.40 5.65 -0.39
CA PHE A 28 -1.59 5.59 0.44
C PHE A 28 -2.38 4.32 0.14
N ALA A 29 -2.72 3.55 1.17
CA ALA A 29 -3.37 2.25 1.05
C ALA A 29 -4.64 2.18 1.89
N SER A 30 -5.79 1.97 1.24
CA SER A 30 -7.03 1.55 1.88
C SER A 30 -7.08 0.02 1.83
N GLU A 31 -7.23 -0.57 3.01
CA GLU A 31 -7.36 -2.00 3.22
C GLU A 31 -7.95 -2.25 4.62
N ILE A 32 -8.86 -3.21 4.73
CA ILE A 32 -9.55 -3.58 5.97
C ILE A 32 -9.16 -4.98 6.45
N ASP A 33 -8.57 -5.81 5.58
CA ASP A 33 -8.07 -7.12 5.98
C ASP A 33 -6.81 -6.96 6.86
N LYS A 34 -6.93 -7.45 8.10
CA LYS A 34 -5.89 -7.30 9.13
C LYS A 34 -4.59 -8.01 8.77
N TYR A 35 -4.66 -9.14 8.07
CA TYR A 35 -3.48 -9.92 7.70
C TYR A 35 -2.76 -9.27 6.53
N ALA A 36 -3.50 -8.81 5.53
CA ALA A 36 -2.98 -8.03 4.42
C ALA A 36 -2.22 -6.79 4.91
N ILE A 37 -2.82 -6.01 5.82
CA ILE A 37 -2.17 -4.85 6.44
C ILE A 37 -0.89 -5.23 7.19
N GLN A 38 -0.87 -6.35 7.92
CA GLN A 38 0.34 -6.79 8.63
C GLN A 38 1.49 -7.12 7.67
N ILE A 39 1.19 -7.78 6.56
CA ILE A 39 2.20 -8.09 5.53
C ILE A 39 2.70 -6.82 4.87
N THR A 40 1.80 -5.90 4.49
CA THR A 40 2.18 -4.62 3.90
C THR A 40 3.04 -3.80 4.84
N LYS A 41 2.70 -3.68 6.13
CA LYS A 41 3.53 -2.96 7.12
C LYS A 41 4.90 -3.59 7.34
N LYS A 42 5.00 -4.92 7.26
CA LYS A 42 6.28 -5.62 7.39
C LYS A 42 7.21 -5.33 6.21
N ASN A 43 6.68 -5.32 4.99
CA ASN A 43 7.47 -5.14 3.77
C ASN A 43 7.68 -3.66 3.41
N TYR A 44 6.68 -2.82 3.67
CA TYR A 44 6.60 -1.41 3.34
C TYR A 44 6.16 -0.59 4.56
N PRO A 45 7.02 -0.39 5.57
CA PRO A 45 6.66 0.27 6.83
C PRO A 45 6.27 1.75 6.67
N ASN A 46 6.63 2.37 5.55
CA ASN A 46 6.32 3.77 5.26
C ASN A 46 4.96 3.97 4.55
N THR A 47 4.20 2.90 4.30
CA THR A 47 2.89 2.99 3.65
C THR A 47 1.87 3.68 4.55
N HIS A 48 1.18 4.68 4.02
CA HIS A 48 0.13 5.42 4.72
C HIS A 48 -1.20 4.66 4.64
N HIS A 49 -1.52 3.90 5.67
CA HIS A 49 -2.80 3.19 5.75
C HIS A 49 -3.95 4.14 6.11
N ILE A 50 -4.96 4.21 5.25
CA ILE A 50 -6.09 5.16 5.38
C ILE A 50 -7.42 4.49 5.78
N GLY A 51 -7.45 3.16 5.90
CA GLY A 51 -8.59 2.43 6.46
C GLY A 51 -9.61 1.98 5.41
N ASP A 52 -10.89 2.07 5.76
CA ASP A 52 -12.03 1.64 4.95
C ASP A 52 -12.35 2.70 3.88
N VAL A 53 -12.47 2.29 2.61
CA VAL A 53 -12.77 3.18 1.48
C VAL A 53 -14.11 3.92 1.60
N THR A 54 -15.03 3.42 2.42
CA THR A 54 -16.39 3.98 2.57
C THR A 54 -16.52 5.04 3.67
N LYS A 55 -15.45 5.31 4.42
CA LYS A 55 -15.48 6.16 5.62
C LYS A 55 -14.53 7.35 5.54
#